data_AF-A0A7S3XI93-F1
#
_entry.id   AF-A0A7S3XI93-F1
#
_cell.length_a   1.000
_cell.length_b   1.000
_cell.length_c   1.000
_cell.angle_alpha   90.00
_cell.angle_beta   90.00
_cell.angle_gamma   90.00
#
_symmetry.space_group_name_H-M   'P 1'
#
loop_
_entity.id
_entity.type
_entity.pdbx_description
1 polymer ?
#
loop_
_entity_poly.entity_id
_entity_poly.type
_entity_poly.pdbx_seq_one_letter_code
_entity_poly.pdbx_strand_id
1 'polypeptide(L)'
;TEALRRRTRLFAGNGNLALAKAVADCLGVTLSTATVGHFADGEVNIKVEETVRGMDVYLIQSVCGTKDLSVNDTLMELLLLISCMRRAAAHQIVAVTLEP
;
A
#
# COMPACT_ATOMS: atom_id res chain seq x y z
N THR A 1 8.23 -16.35 -15.45
CA THR A 1 8.52 -14.96 -15.05
C THR A 1 7.42 -13.98 -15.46
N GLU A 2 6.83 -14.08 -16.66
CA GLU A 2 5.75 -13.16 -17.10
C GLU A 2 4.38 -13.37 -16.40
N ALA A 3 4.08 -14.60 -15.96
CA ALA A 3 2.85 -14.91 -15.23
C ALA A 3 2.77 -14.22 -13.85
N LEU A 4 3.92 -14.03 -13.18
CA LEU A 4 4.01 -13.33 -11.89
C LEU A 4 3.67 -11.83 -12.08
N ARG A 5 4.19 -11.20 -13.15
CA ARG A 5 3.93 -9.79 -13.47
C ARG A 5 2.44 -9.47 -13.70
N ARG A 6 1.63 -10.42 -14.18
CA ARG A 6 0.21 -10.17 -14.47
C ARG A 6 -0.71 -10.32 -13.26
N ARG A 7 -0.26 -10.96 -12.19
CA ARG A 7 -1.07 -11.20 -10.98
C ARG A 7 -0.62 -10.40 -9.77
N THR A 8 0.56 -9.79 -9.81
CA THR A 8 1.08 -8.99 -8.70
C THR A 8 0.71 -7.53 -8.83
N ARG A 9 0.24 -6.91 -7.74
CA ARG A 9 0.07 -5.45 -7.60
C ARG A 9 0.86 -4.95 -6.41
N LEU A 10 1.54 -3.82 -6.60
CA LEU A 10 2.35 -3.20 -5.56
C LEU A 10 1.75 -1.84 -5.21
N PHE A 11 1.38 -1.63 -3.95
CA PHE A 11 0.88 -0.34 -3.46
C PHE A 11 1.78 0.19 -2.37
N ALA A 12 1.72 1.50 -2.15
CA ALA A 12 2.40 2.19 -1.07
C ALA A 12 1.39 2.98 -0.24
N GLY A 13 1.61 3.07 1.07
CA GLY A 13 1.01 4.12 1.89
C GLY A 13 1.93 5.34 2.00
N ASN A 14 1.63 6.24 2.96
CA ASN A 14 2.37 7.49 3.12
C ASN A 14 3.65 7.36 3.96
N GLY A 15 3.92 6.19 4.56
CA GLY A 15 5.08 5.99 5.44
C GLY A 15 6.43 6.12 4.72
N ASN A 16 6.56 5.60 3.49
CA ASN A 16 7.79 5.76 2.68
C ASN A 16 7.56 5.49 1.18
N LEU A 17 7.07 6.51 0.45
CA LEU A 17 6.81 6.38 -0.98
C LEU A 17 8.08 6.23 -1.83
N ALA A 18 9.20 6.83 -1.40
CA ALA A 18 10.47 6.76 -2.13
C ALA A 18 11.00 5.32 -2.19
N LEU A 19 10.94 4.60 -1.06
CA LEU A 19 11.32 3.19 -1.01
C LEU A 19 10.39 2.34 -1.88
N ALA A 20 9.09 2.57 -1.83
CA ALA A 20 8.15 1.80 -2.64
C ALA A 20 8.41 1.96 -4.14
N LYS A 21 8.77 3.17 -4.59
CA LYS A 21 9.21 3.42 -5.97
C LYS A 21 10.51 2.67 -6.30
N ALA A 22 11.52 2.73 -5.44
CA ALA A 22 12.76 1.99 -5.64
C ALA A 22 12.54 0.47 -5.76
N VAL A 23 11.66 -0.10 -4.92
CA VAL A 23 11.28 -1.52 -5.01
C VAL A 23 10.55 -1.83 -6.32
N ALA A 24 9.62 -0.96 -6.74
CA ALA A 24 8.91 -1.09 -8.01
C ALA A 24 9.89 -1.11 -9.20
N ASP A 25 10.85 -0.18 -9.20
CA ASP A 25 11.89 -0.06 -10.23
C ASP A 25 12.80 -1.30 -10.27
N CYS A 26 13.24 -1.80 -9.11
CA CYS A 26 14.05 -3.02 -9.01
C CYS A 26 13.31 -4.27 -9.55
N LEU A 27 11.99 -4.35 -9.34
CA LEU A 27 11.15 -5.45 -9.83
C LEU A 27 10.72 -5.26 -11.30
N GLY A 28 10.93 -4.06 -11.85
CA GLY A 28 10.44 -3.66 -13.17
C GLY A 28 8.91 -3.73 -13.26
N VAL A 29 8.22 -3.32 -12.19
CA VAL A 29 6.75 -3.20 -12.12
C VAL A 29 6.37 -1.75 -11.84
N THR A 30 5.16 -1.36 -12.20
CA THR A 30 4.65 -0.02 -11.88
C THR A 30 3.94 -0.05 -10.53
N LEU A 31 4.19 0.96 -9.70
CA LEU A 31 3.45 1.16 -8.47
C LEU A 31 1.97 1.44 -8.81
N SER A 32 1.08 0.62 -8.25
CA SER A 32 -0.36 0.72 -8.42
C SER A 32 -0.92 1.95 -7.71
N THR A 33 -1.92 2.58 -8.31
CA THR A 33 -2.48 3.84 -7.81
C THR A 33 -3.50 3.58 -6.70
N ALA A 34 -3.24 4.14 -5.53
CA ALA A 34 -4.20 4.26 -4.45
C ALA A 34 -4.08 5.65 -3.82
N THR A 35 -5.22 6.28 -3.54
CA THR A 35 -5.27 7.49 -2.72
C THR A 35 -5.21 7.06 -1.25
N VAL A 36 -4.19 7.54 -0.55
CA VAL A 36 -4.02 7.39 0.90
C VAL A 36 -3.91 8.80 1.45
N GLY A 37 -4.97 9.29 2.09
CA GLY A 37 -5.06 10.66 2.56
C GLY A 37 -5.84 10.77 3.85
N HIS A 38 -6.08 12.01 4.27
CA HIS A 38 -6.84 12.33 5.48
C HIS A 38 -8.01 13.25 5.14
N PHE A 39 -9.15 13.03 5.76
CA PHE A 39 -10.30 13.93 5.74
C PHE A 39 -10.02 15.15 6.62
N ALA A 40 -10.88 16.17 6.53
CA ALA A 40 -10.72 17.43 7.25
C ALA A 40 -10.81 17.29 8.79
N ASP A 41 -11.41 16.19 9.25
CA ASP A 41 -11.52 15.80 10.67
C ASP A 41 -10.34 14.93 11.15
N GLY A 42 -9.41 14.59 10.27
CA GLY A 42 -8.26 13.74 10.57
C GLY A 42 -8.51 12.25 10.38
N GLU A 43 -9.69 11.82 9.92
CA GLU A 43 -9.92 10.42 9.59
C GLU A 43 -9.15 9.99 8.33
N VAL A 44 -8.61 8.78 8.33
CA VAL A 44 -7.85 8.25 7.20
C VAL A 44 -8.82 7.83 6.08
N ASN A 45 -8.56 8.33 4.87
CA ASN A 45 -9.27 8.00 3.64
C ASN A 45 -8.43 7.13 2.71
N ILE A 46 -8.94 5.94 2.36
CA ILE A 46 -8.29 5.01 1.43
C ILE A 46 -9.19 4.77 0.22
N LYS A 47 -8.66 5.03 -0.98
CA LYS A 47 -9.33 4.72 -2.25
C LYS A 47 -8.37 3.98 -3.18
N VAL A 48 -8.70 2.74 -3.51
CA VAL A 48 -7.95 1.94 -4.49
C VAL A 48 -8.54 2.23 -5.87
N GLU A 49 -7.71 2.69 -6.82
CA GLU A 49 -8.18 3.13 -8.15
C GLU A 49 -8.15 2.00 -9.20
N GLU A 50 -7.61 0.85 -8.84
CA GLU A 50 -7.45 -0.30 -9.73
C GLU A 50 -8.11 -1.55 -9.16
N THR A 51 -8.51 -2.47 -10.04
CA THR A 51 -9.03 -3.78 -9.59
C THR A 51 -7.90 -4.65 -9.06
N VAL A 52 -8.09 -5.18 -7.85
CA VAL A 52 -7.16 -6.12 -7.19
C VAL A 52 -7.77 -7.51 -7.01
N ARG A 53 -8.94 -7.76 -7.60
CA ARG A 53 -9.67 -9.03 -7.45
C ARG A 53 -8.83 -10.20 -7.99
N GLY A 54 -8.57 -11.19 -7.13
CA GLY A 54 -7.78 -12.37 -7.48
C GLY A 54 -6.29 -12.10 -7.71
N MET A 55 -5.79 -10.92 -7.33
CA MET A 55 -4.39 -10.53 -7.45
C MET A 55 -3.65 -10.71 -6.12
N ASP A 56 -2.33 -10.90 -6.22
CA ASP A 56 -1.42 -10.90 -5.09
C ASP A 56 -0.97 -9.46 -4.84
N VAL A 57 -1.40 -8.91 -3.71
CA VAL A 57 -1.20 -7.51 -3.36
C VAL A 57 -0.06 -7.38 -2.36
N TYR A 58 0.93 -6.56 -2.68
CA TYR A 58 2.04 -6.20 -1.80
C TYR A 58 1.85 -4.75 -1.37
N LEU A 59 1.76 -4.53 -0.07
CA LEU A 59 1.61 -3.21 0.54
C LEU A 59 2.94 -2.81 1.19
N ILE A 60 3.59 -1.79 0.66
CA ILE A 60 4.79 -1.21 1.27
C ILE A 60 4.35 -0.05 2.15
N GLN A 61 4.56 -0.19 3.46
CA GLN A 61 4.28 0.86 4.42
C GLN A 61 5.29 0.77 5.58
N SER A 62 6.01 1.86 5.82
CA SER A 62 6.80 2.01 7.04
C SER A 62 5.90 2.45 8.18
N VAL A 63 5.89 1.68 9.28
CA VAL A 63 5.12 1.98 10.49
C VAL A 63 6.02 2.79 11.43
N CYS A 64 6.37 4.00 10.99
CA CYS A 64 7.21 4.92 11.74
C CYS A 64 6.58 6.31 11.76
N GLY A 65 6.95 7.12 12.76
CA GLY A 65 6.56 8.53 12.80
C GLY A 65 7.30 9.29 11.71
N THR A 66 6.58 9.93 10.81
CA THR A 66 7.14 10.86 9.83
C THR A 66 6.93 12.30 10.31
N LYS A 67 7.37 13.28 9.50
CA LYS A 67 7.21 14.70 9.83
C LYS A 67 5.73 15.10 9.98
N ASP A 68 4.85 14.41 9.28
CA ASP A 68 3.44 14.78 9.11
C ASP A 68 2.48 13.71 9.66
N LEU A 69 2.96 12.51 10.03
CA LEU A 69 2.15 11.39 10.49
C LEU A 69 2.76 10.74 11.74
N SER A 70 1.91 10.39 12.70
CA SER A 70 2.33 9.58 13.83
C SER A 70 2.49 8.10 13.44
N VAL A 71 3.14 7.32 14.32
CA VAL A 71 3.19 5.86 14.20
C VAL A 71 1.79 5.25 14.13
N ASN A 72 0.84 5.83 14.86
CA ASN A 72 -0.54 5.35 14.87
C ASN A 72 -1.24 5.64 13.53
N ASP A 73 -1.00 6.79 12.92
CA ASP A 73 -1.62 7.14 11.64
C ASP A 73 -1.12 6.22 10.53
N THR A 74 0.20 5.99 10.46
CA THR A 74 0.79 5.07 9.47
C THR A 74 0.35 3.62 9.67
N LEU A 75 0.15 3.19 10.92
CA LEU A 75 -0.44 1.89 11.24
C LEU A 75 -1.92 1.82 10.82
N MET A 76 -2.70 2.86 11.08
CA MET A 76 -4.11 2.93 10.71
C MET A 76 -4.29 2.93 9.19
N GLU A 77 -3.46 3.67 8.46
CA GLU A 77 -3.39 3.61 6.99
C GLU A 77 -3.16 2.18 6.49
N LEU A 78 -2.19 1.46 7.07
CA LEU A 78 -1.90 0.08 6.69
C LEU A 78 -3.10 -0.84 6.91
N LEU A 79 -3.72 -0.76 8.09
CA LEU A 79 -4.88 -1.59 8.43
C LEU A 79 -6.07 -1.31 7.52
N LEU A 80 -6.31 -0.04 7.19
CA LEU A 80 -7.38 0.35 6.27
C LEU A 80 -7.10 -0.06 4.83
N LEU A 81 -5.84 0.03 4.37
CA LEU A 81 -5.41 -0.52 3.08
C LEU A 81 -5.67 -2.02 3.02
N ILE A 82 -5.19 -2.80 4.01
CA ILE A 82 -5.44 -4.25 4.10
C ILE A 82 -6.95 -4.53 4.07
N SER A 83 -7.73 -3.78 4.87
CA SER A 83 -9.19 -3.94 4.91
C SER A 83 -9.85 -3.66 3.56
N CYS A 84 -9.36 -2.66 2.81
CA CYS A 84 -9.86 -2.32 1.49
C CYS A 84 -9.55 -3.42 0.47
N MET A 85 -8.30 -3.91 0.44
CA MET A 85 -7.87 -5.00 -0.43
C MET A 85 -8.63 -6.30 -0.16
N ARG A 86 -8.89 -6.60 1.13
CA ARG A 86 -9.68 -7.78 1.53
C ARG A 86 -11.11 -7.69 1.01
N ARG A 87 -11.76 -6.52 1.13
CA ARG A 87 -13.13 -6.28 0.59
C ARG A 87 -13.15 -6.33 -0.93
N ALA A 88 -12.07 -5.94 -1.60
CA ALA A 88 -11.91 -6.03 -3.04
C ALA A 88 -11.61 -7.46 -3.56
N ALA A 89 -11.57 -8.45 -2.66
CA ALA A 89 -11.32 -9.86 -2.97
C ALA A 89 -9.93 -10.11 -3.59
N ALA A 90 -8.90 -9.45 -3.05
CA ALA A 90 -7.51 -9.83 -3.31
C ALA A 90 -7.25 -11.30 -2.93
N HIS A 91 -6.41 -11.99 -3.70
CA HIS A 91 -6.08 -13.40 -3.46
C HIS A 91 -5.14 -13.54 -2.26
N GLN A 92 -4.07 -12.74 -2.24
CA GLN A 92 -3.18 -12.62 -1.11
C GLN A 92 -2.85 -11.15 -0.84
N ILE A 93 -2.60 -10.84 0.43
CA ILE A 93 -2.20 -9.50 0.88
C ILE A 93 -0.94 -9.69 1.72
N VAL A 94 0.18 -9.14 1.25
CA VAL A 94 1.48 -9.18 1.93
C VAL A 94 1.80 -7.76 2.38
N ALA A 95 1.86 -7.54 3.69
CA ALA A 95 2.33 -6.28 4.25
C ALA A 95 3.85 -6.35 4.41
N VAL A 96 4.56 -5.43 3.73
CA VAL A 96 6.00 -5.25 3.87
C VAL A 96 6.21 -4.04 4.76
N THR A 97 6.40 -4.31 6.04
CA THR A 97 6.71 -3.30 7.05
C THR A 97 8.22 -3.24 7.25
N LEU A 98 8.79 -2.04 7.14
CA LEU A 98 10.19 -1.81 7.52
C LEU A 98 10.23 -1.02 8.82
N GLU A 99 11.15 -1.41 9.69
CA GLU A 99 11.61 -0.56 10.78
C GLU A 99 12.56 0.52 10.21
N PRO A 100 12.60 1.71 10.83
CA PRO A 100 13.46 2.82 10.40
C PRO A 100 14.96 2.54 10.56
#